data_AF-A0A0S8KCI1-F1
#
_entry.id   AF-A0A0S8KCI1-F1
#
_cell.length_a   1.000
_cell.length_b   1.000
_cell.length_c   1.000
_cell.angle_alpha   90.00
_cell.angle_beta   90.00
_cell.angle_gamma   90.00
#
_symmetry.space_group_name_H-M   'P 1'
#
loop_
_entity.id
_entity.type
_entity.pdbx_description
1 polymer ?
#
loop_
_entity_poly.entity_id
_entity_poly.type
_entity_poly.pdbx_seq_one_letter_code
_entity_poly.pdbx_strand_id
1 'polypeptide(L)'
;MTEFSGRKLALWYLTRDIEAVVGAFLLVNLFLGGGGVALWSVVAFGAKALFLLLALSVASVLYARLRIDQLVNLGWKGLAPAALLQLLVTVWMGGG
;
A
#
# COMPACT_ATOMS: atom_id res chain seq x y z
N MET A 1 5.99 18.54 13.82
CA MET A 1 5.08 17.99 14.85
C MET A 1 5.14 18.78 16.16
N THR A 2 6.24 19.47 16.46
CA THR A 2 6.46 20.18 17.73
C THR A 2 5.66 21.48 17.89
N GLU A 3 5.05 21.99 16.82
CA GLU A 3 4.26 23.24 16.85
C GLU A 3 2.73 23.01 16.91
N PHE A 4 2.29 21.75 16.82
CA PHE A 4 0.87 21.44 16.77
C PHE A 4 0.31 21.19 18.19
N SER A 5 -0.73 21.96 18.54
CA SER A 5 -1.59 21.67 19.69
C SER A 5 -2.19 20.26 19.61
N GLY A 6 -2.51 19.66 20.77
CA GLY A 6 -2.99 18.27 20.88
C GLY A 6 -4.15 17.91 19.94
N ARG A 7 -5.09 18.84 19.68
CA ARG A 7 -6.20 18.58 18.73
C ARG A 7 -5.74 18.49 17.27
N LYS A 8 -4.79 19.33 16.86
CA LYS A 8 -4.24 19.30 15.50
C LYS A 8 -3.35 18.08 15.29
N LEU A 9 -2.62 17.67 16.33
CA LEU A 9 -1.81 16.44 16.30
C LEU A 9 -2.69 15.19 16.14
N ALA A 10 -3.81 15.10 16.86
CA ALA A 10 -4.76 13.99 16.74
C ALA A 10 -5.33 13.86 15.31
N LEU A 11 -5.69 14.98 14.68
CA LEU A 11 -6.14 14.98 13.28
C LEU A 11 -5.04 14.51 12.34
N TRP A 12 -3.78 14.87 12.61
CA TRP A 12 -2.64 14.44 11.78
C TRP A 12 -2.43 12.91 11.84
N TYR A 13 -2.54 12.31 13.03
CA TYR A 13 -2.49 10.85 13.17
C TYR A 13 -3.67 10.18 12.47
N LEU A 14 -4.90 10.70 12.66
CA LEU A 14 -6.07 10.18 11.99
C LEU A 14 -5.93 10.19 10.47
N THR A 15 -5.43 11.28 9.88
CA THR A 15 -5.21 11.36 8.43
C THR A 15 -4.20 10.31 7.97
N ARG A 16 -3.10 10.13 8.70
CA ARG A 16 -2.09 9.12 8.37
C ARG A 16 -2.67 7.69 8.43
N ASP A 17 -3.51 7.41 9.41
CA ASP A 17 -4.14 6.09 9.55
C ASP A 17 -5.16 5.86 8.42
N ILE A 18 -5.94 6.87 8.05
CA ILE A 18 -6.86 6.81 6.91
C ILE A 18 -6.10 6.58 5.61
N GLU A 19 -4.98 7.28 5.37
CA GLU A 19 -4.16 7.10 4.17
C GLU A 19 -3.66 5.66 4.03
N ALA A 20 -3.23 5.04 5.14
CA ALA A 20 -2.81 3.64 5.13
C ALA A 20 -3.96 2.67 4.79
N VAL A 21 -5.15 2.89 5.35
CA VAL A 21 -6.34 2.07 5.06
C VAL A 21 -6.78 2.22 3.60
N VAL A 22 -6.84 3.45 3.10
CA VAL A 22 -7.20 3.73 1.70
C VAL A 22 -6.18 3.12 0.75
N GLY A 23 -4.88 3.25 1.05
CA GLY A 23 -3.82 2.60 0.27
C GLY A 23 -3.97 1.09 0.21
N ALA A 24 -4.29 0.44 1.34
CA ALA A 24 -4.55 -1.00 1.38
C ALA A 24 -5.78 -1.38 0.53
N PHE A 25 -6.86 -0.61 0.59
CA PHE A 25 -8.05 -0.86 -0.23
C PHE A 25 -7.76 -0.74 -1.73
N LEU A 26 -6.98 0.26 -2.13
CA LEU A 26 -6.56 0.42 -3.53
C LEU A 26 -5.73 -0.77 -4.01
N LEU A 27 -4.78 -1.25 -3.19
CA LEU A 27 -3.96 -2.42 -3.53
C LEU A 27 -4.80 -3.68 -3.68
N VAL A 28 -5.74 -3.93 -2.76
CA VAL A 28 -6.64 -5.08 -2.84
C VAL A 28 -7.53 -4.99 -4.07
N ASN A 29 -8.03 -3.80 -4.38
CA ASN A 29 -8.91 -3.61 -5.52
C ASN A 29 -8.19 -3.78 -6.86
N LEU A 30 -6.97 -3.24 -6.98
CA LEU A 30 -6.22 -3.24 -8.24
C LEU A 30 -5.52 -4.58 -8.50
N PHE A 31 -4.94 -5.19 -7.46
CA PHE A 31 -4.06 -6.35 -7.63
C PHE A 31 -4.65 -7.67 -7.10
N LEU A 32 -5.54 -7.64 -6.11
CA LEU A 32 -6.10 -8.86 -5.49
C LEU A 32 -7.55 -9.15 -5.93
N GLY A 33 -7.98 -8.57 -7.06
CA GLY A 33 -9.23 -8.92 -7.74
C GLY A 33 -10.50 -8.30 -7.16
N GLY A 34 -10.41 -7.26 -6.33
CA GLY A 34 -11.56 -6.49 -5.87
C GLY A 34 -12.65 -7.27 -5.11
N GLY A 35 -13.76 -6.59 -4.83
CA GLY A 35 -14.99 -7.16 -4.28
C GLY A 35 -16.12 -7.08 -5.32
N GLY A 36 -16.90 -8.15 -5.46
CA GLY A 36 -18.11 -8.18 -6.27
C GLY A 36 -19.34 -7.66 -5.51
N VAL A 37 -20.52 -7.79 -6.12
CA VAL A 37 -21.80 -7.34 -5.54
C VAL A 37 -22.37 -8.35 -4.53
N ALA A 38 -21.86 -9.58 -4.51
CA ALA A 38 -22.31 -10.62 -3.60
C ALA A 38 -21.83 -10.35 -2.16
N LEU A 39 -22.69 -10.64 -1.17
CA LEU A 39 -22.36 -10.45 0.25
C LEU A 39 -21.02 -11.13 0.63
N TRP A 40 -20.80 -12.34 0.12
CA TRP A 40 -19.55 -13.10 0.30
C TRP A 40 -18.31 -12.38 -0.23
N SER A 41 -18.45 -11.64 -1.32
CA SER A 41 -17.33 -10.91 -1.90
C SER A 41 -16.98 -9.63 -1.15
N VAL A 42 -17.95 -9.01 -0.46
CA VAL A 42 -17.69 -7.90 0.47
C VAL A 42 -16.90 -8.40 1.69
N VAL A 43 -17.31 -9.54 2.26
CA VAL A 43 -16.59 -10.16 3.38
C VAL A 43 -15.19 -10.58 2.96
N ALA A 44 -15.04 -11.19 1.79
CA ALA A 44 -13.73 -11.58 1.25
C ALA A 44 -12.83 -10.35 0.98
N PHE A 45 -13.39 -9.24 0.49
CA PHE A 45 -12.66 -7.99 0.33
C PHE A 45 -12.17 -7.45 1.67
N GLY A 46 -13.05 -7.37 2.67
CA GLY A 46 -12.70 -6.96 4.03
C GLY A 46 -11.59 -7.83 4.62
N ALA A 47 -11.67 -9.15 4.46
CA ALA A 47 -10.65 -10.08 4.92
C ALA A 47 -9.29 -9.88 4.22
N LYS A 48 -9.27 -9.67 2.89
CA LYS A 48 -8.05 -9.37 2.13
C LYS A 48 -7.40 -8.06 2.59
N ALA A 49 -8.20 -7.01 2.78
CA ALA A 49 -7.71 -5.73 3.25
C ALA A 49 -7.16 -5.80 4.67
N LEU A 50 -7.86 -6.51 5.57
CA LEU A 50 -7.39 -6.73 6.93
C LEU A 50 -6.09 -7.54 6.95
N PHE A 51 -6.02 -8.59 6.13
CA PHE A 51 -4.80 -9.38 5.97
C PHE A 51 -3.62 -8.52 5.48
N LEU A 52 -3.85 -7.64 4.50
CA LEU A 52 -2.81 -6.75 3.99
C LEU A 52 -2.35 -5.73 5.05
N LEU A 53 -3.28 -5.13 5.79
CA LEU A 53 -2.96 -4.21 6.90
C LEU A 53 -2.19 -4.92 8.02
N LEU A 54 -2.58 -6.15 8.38
CA LEU A 54 -1.86 -6.96 9.34
C LEU A 54 -0.45 -7.30 8.86
N ALA A 55 -0.28 -7.67 7.59
CA ALA A 55 1.02 -7.94 7.00
C ALA A 55 1.93 -6.70 7.03
N LEU A 56 1.40 -5.52 6.66
CA LEU A 56 2.12 -4.25 6.74
C LEU A 56 2.47 -3.88 8.19
N SER A 57 1.56 -4.13 9.13
CA SER A 57 1.80 -3.92 10.56
C SER A 57 2.92 -4.83 11.08
N VAL A 58 2.88 -6.12 10.76
CA VAL A 58 3.95 -7.07 11.11
C VAL A 58 5.27 -6.66 10.47
N ALA A 59 5.27 -6.27 9.19
CA ALA A 59 6.47 -5.75 8.53
C ALA A 59 7.02 -4.51 9.25
N SER A 60 6.16 -3.60 9.72
CA SER A 60 6.60 -2.42 10.47
C SER A 60 7.33 -2.74 11.78
N VAL A 61 7.05 -3.90 12.39
CA VAL A 61 7.71 -4.39 13.61
C VAL A 61 8.95 -5.21 13.29
N LEU A 62 8.90 -6.04 12.24
CA LEU A 62 10.02 -6.93 11.85
C LEU A 62 11.19 -6.17 11.22
N TYR A 63 10.93 -5.12 10.45
CA TYR A 63 11.98 -4.38 9.76
C TYR A 63 12.52 -3.24 10.65
N ALA A 64 13.85 -3.18 10.80
CA ALA A 64 14.52 -2.06 11.42
C ALA A 64 14.29 -0.77 10.60
N ARG A 65 14.24 0.39 11.27
CA ARG A 65 14.03 1.71 10.64
C ARG A 65 14.93 1.87 9.41
N LEU A 66 14.36 1.80 8.21
CA LEU A 66 15.10 2.07 6.98
C LEU A 66 15.38 3.56 6.88
N ARG A 67 16.64 3.91 6.60
CA ARG A 67 17.02 5.28 6.30
C ARG A 67 16.39 5.70 4.97
N ILE A 68 15.90 6.94 4.90
CA ILE A 68 15.24 7.51 3.72
C ILE A 68 16.14 7.33 2.48
N ASP A 69 17.45 7.49 2.61
CA ASP A 69 18.41 7.29 1.52
C ASP A 69 18.39 5.85 0.95
N GLN A 70 18.21 4.84 1.79
CA GLN A 70 18.10 3.43 1.34
C GLN A 70 16.76 3.16 0.66
N LEU A 71 15.68 3.73 1.19
CA LEU A 71 14.35 3.65 0.59
C LEU A 71 14.32 4.30 -0.81
N VAL A 72 14.93 5.48 -0.95
CA VAL A 72 15.04 6.19 -2.22
C VAL A 72 15.89 5.40 -3.21
N ASN A 73 17.03 4.85 -2.79
CA ASN A 73 17.85 4.00 -3.66
C ASN A 73 17.08 2.75 -4.11
N LEU A 74 16.36 2.06 -3.22
CA LEU A 74 15.54 0.89 -3.58
C LEU A 74 14.44 1.24 -4.57
N GLY A 75 13.74 2.37 -4.34
CA GLY A 75 12.68 2.85 -5.21
C GLY A 75 13.19 3.17 -6.62
N TRP A 76 14.24 3.97 -6.73
CA TRP A 76 14.72 4.46 -8.02
C TRP A 76 15.60 3.47 -8.77
N LYS A 77 16.45 2.70 -8.08
CA LYS A 77 17.36 1.75 -8.73
C LYS A 77 16.76 0.35 -8.87
N GLY A 78 15.79 -0.02 -8.05
CA GLY A 78 15.15 -1.33 -8.06
C GLY A 78 13.73 -1.30 -8.63
N LEU A 79 12.82 -0.66 -7.91
CA LEU A 79 11.38 -0.76 -8.21
C LEU A 79 10.97 -0.04 -9.50
N ALA A 80 11.47 1.17 -9.72
CA ALA A 80 11.16 1.95 -10.92
C ALA A 80 11.57 1.24 -12.22
N PRO A 81 12.83 0.76 -12.39
CA PRO A 81 13.21 0.04 -13.60
C PRO A 81 12.47 -1.29 -13.72
N ALA A 82 12.23 -2.02 -12.62
CA ALA A 82 11.44 -3.25 -12.66
C ALA A 82 9.99 -3.01 -13.13
N ALA A 83 9.34 -1.94 -12.67
CA ALA A 83 7.99 -1.58 -13.11
C ALA A 83 7.95 -1.21 -14.60
N LEU A 84 8.95 -0.48 -15.11
CA LEU A 84 9.06 -0.18 -16.53
C LEU A 84 9.25 -1.44 -17.38
N LEU A 85 10.10 -2.37 -16.94
CA LEU A 85 10.28 -3.65 -17.62
C LEU A 85 8.99 -4.47 -17.62
N GLN A 86 8.30 -4.54 -16.48
CA GLN A 86 7.00 -5.23 -16.38
C GLN A 86 5.98 -4.63 -17.36
N LEU A 87 5.89 -3.30 -17.45
CA LEU A 87 5.00 -2.63 -18.41
C LEU A 87 5.35 -2.96 -19.86
N LEU A 88 6.64 -2.96 -20.23
CA LEU A 88 7.08 -3.33 -21.59
C LEU A 88 6.67 -4.77 -21.94
N VAL A 89 6.85 -5.71 -21.02
CA VAL A 89 6.43 -7.10 -21.22
C VAL A 89 4.92 -7.21 -21.35
N THR A 90 4.14 -6.53 -20.50
CA THR A 90 2.68 -6.52 -20.60
C THR A 90 2.19 -5.95 -21.94
N VAL A 91 2.78 -4.86 -22.43
CA VAL A 91 2.44 -4.28 -23.73
C VAL A 91 2.79 -5.23 -24.87
N TRP A 92 3.96 -5.87 -24.81
CA TRP A 92 4.40 -6.81 -25.85
C TRP A 92 3.50 -8.05 -25.92
N MET A 93 3.07 -8.59 -24.77
CA MET A 93 2.13 -9.72 -24.73
C MET A 93 0.70 -9.33 -25.11
N GLY A 94 0.26 -8.11 -24.79
CA GLY A 94 -1.10 -7.64 -25.09
C GLY A 94 -1.28 -7.08 -26.50
N GLY A 95 -0.19 -6.82 -27.23
CA GLY A 95 -0.19 -6.31 -28.60
C GLY A 95 -0.12 -7.38 -29.70
N GLY A 96 -0.33 -8.66 -29.36
CA GLY A 96 -0.40 -9.79 -30.29
C GLY A 96 -1.83 -10.20 -30.64
#